data_AF-A0A0D3JAI6-F1
#
_entry.id   AF-A0A0D3JAI6-F1
#
_cell.length_a   1.000
_cell.length_b   1.000
_cell.length_c   1.000
_cell.angle_alpha   90.00
_cell.angle_beta   90.00
_cell.angle_gamma   90.00
#
_symmetry.space_group_name_H-M   'P 1'
#
loop_
_entity.id
_entity.type
_entity.pdbx_description
1 polymer ?
#
loop_
_entity_poly.entity_id
_entity_poly.type
_entity_poly.pdbx_seq_one_letter_code
_entity_poly.pdbx_strand_id
1 'polypeptide(L)'
;MPPRRGGGKNVPNAWAAAEVTVVLDCLKSKDFLSTHAPDLAESPPSFPSITVQEACQRDSWQNQLCVPVARAVQARTGEHNNQQVRPLGSVALKLGQMRKHALARTSDERAALDEFDVASFMTAATDAK
;
A
#
# COMPACT_ATOMS: atom_id res chain seq x y z
N MET A 1 41.79 -13.39 -12.75
CA MET A 1 40.79 -12.83 -11.81
C MET A 1 39.41 -13.29 -12.27
N PRO A 2 38.57 -13.89 -11.42
CA PRO A 2 37.21 -14.22 -11.82
C PRO A 2 36.36 -12.93 -11.92
N PRO A 3 35.33 -12.87 -12.77
CA PRO A 3 34.45 -11.72 -12.86
C PRO A 3 33.63 -11.61 -11.57
N ARG A 4 33.62 -10.42 -10.96
CA ARG A 4 32.78 -10.11 -9.80
C ARG A 4 31.32 -10.26 -10.23
N ARG A 5 30.63 -11.29 -9.72
CA ARG A 5 29.18 -11.43 -9.85
C ARG A 5 28.53 -10.13 -9.39
N GLY A 6 27.58 -9.67 -10.20
CA GLY A 6 26.99 -8.35 -10.13
C GLY A 6 26.60 -7.96 -8.71
N GLY A 7 26.98 -6.73 -8.35
CA GLY A 7 26.30 -5.97 -7.33
C GLY A 7 24.88 -5.71 -7.80
N GLY A 8 24.03 -6.73 -7.68
CA GLY A 8 22.60 -6.53 -7.61
C GLY A 8 22.40 -5.60 -6.44
N LYS A 9 22.13 -4.33 -6.76
CA LYS A 9 21.57 -3.38 -5.82
C LYS A 9 20.53 -4.16 -5.01
N ASN A 10 20.64 -4.17 -3.69
CA ASN A 10 19.52 -4.53 -2.84
C ASN A 10 18.38 -3.61 -3.25
N VAL A 11 17.59 -4.02 -4.24
CA VAL A 11 16.33 -3.37 -4.60
C VAL A 11 15.53 -3.56 -3.33
N PRO A 12 15.23 -2.50 -2.57
CA PRO A 12 14.46 -2.68 -1.37
C PRO A 12 13.07 -3.11 -1.84
N ASN A 13 12.80 -4.41 -1.69
CA ASN A 13 11.47 -4.94 -1.45
C ASN A 13 10.42 -4.44 -2.46
N ALA A 14 10.57 -4.81 -3.74
CA ALA A 14 9.53 -4.59 -4.74
C ALA A 14 8.19 -5.13 -4.22
N TRP A 15 7.13 -4.35 -4.36
CA TRP A 15 5.79 -4.79 -4.00
C TRP A 15 5.26 -5.67 -5.13
N ALA A 16 4.70 -6.83 -4.78
CA ALA A 16 4.01 -7.70 -5.71
C ALA A 16 2.57 -7.21 -5.94
N ALA A 17 1.99 -7.51 -7.10
CA ALA A 17 0.60 -7.19 -7.40
C ALA A 17 -0.37 -7.78 -6.35
N ALA A 18 -0.08 -8.98 -5.85
CA ALA A 18 -0.85 -9.61 -4.77
C ALA A 18 -0.86 -8.77 -3.49
N GLU A 19 0.27 -8.17 -3.11
CA GLU A 19 0.34 -7.33 -1.90
C GLU A 19 -0.45 -6.03 -2.08
N VAL A 20 -0.38 -5.41 -3.27
CA VAL A 20 -1.16 -4.21 -3.59
C VAL A 20 -2.66 -4.52 -3.59
N THR A 21 -3.04 -5.70 -4.07
CA THR A 21 -4.43 -6.17 -4.02
C THR A 21 -4.93 -6.29 -2.59
N VAL A 22 -4.11 -6.86 -1.69
CA VAL A 22 -4.46 -6.95 -0.26
C VAL A 22 -4.65 -5.56 0.36
N VAL A 23 -3.79 -4.60 0.04
CA VAL A 23 -3.95 -3.21 0.50
C VAL A 23 -5.28 -2.63 0.01
N LEU A 24 -5.62 -2.83 -1.27
CA LEU A 24 -6.88 -2.36 -1.84
C LEU A 24 -8.09 -2.99 -1.14
N ASP A 25 -8.06 -4.30 -0.89
CA ASP A 25 -9.13 -5.02 -0.18
C ASP A 25 -9.32 -4.47 1.24
N CYS A 26 -8.22 -4.18 1.95
CA CYS A 26 -8.28 -3.55 3.27
C CYS A 26 -8.98 -2.18 3.22
N LEU A 27 -8.69 -1.36 2.20
CA LEU A 27 -9.32 -0.05 2.04
C LEU A 27 -10.79 -0.13 1.61
N LYS A 28 -11.18 -1.16 0.85
CA LYS A 28 -12.58 -1.36 0.43
C LYS A 28 -13.43 -2.04 1.50
N SER A 29 -12.80 -2.71 2.47
CA SER A 29 -13.50 -3.41 3.54
C SER A 29 -13.97 -2.45 4.64
N LYS A 30 -15.29 -2.27 4.73
CA LYS A 30 -15.92 -1.48 5.78
C LYS A 30 -15.62 -2.03 7.18
N ASP A 31 -15.60 -3.35 7.35
CA ASP A 31 -15.29 -3.99 8.64
C ASP A 31 -13.83 -3.78 9.06
N PHE A 32 -12.91 -3.81 8.09
CA PHE A 32 -11.51 -3.52 8.35
C PHE A 32 -11.33 -2.06 8.76
N LEU A 33 -11.93 -1.12 8.02
CA LEU A 33 -11.83 0.31 8.32
C LEU A 33 -12.52 0.66 9.63
N SER A 34 -13.71 0.13 9.92
CA SER A 34 -14.41 0.44 11.17
C SER A 34 -13.65 -0.01 12.42
N THR A 35 -12.84 -1.07 12.30
CA THR A 35 -12.00 -1.60 13.38
C THR A 35 -10.71 -0.79 13.58
N HIS A 36 -10.11 -0.30 12.49
CA HIS A 36 -8.73 0.21 12.51
C HIS A 36 -8.58 1.69 12.16
N ALA A 37 -9.55 2.27 11.48
CA ALA A 37 -9.61 3.67 11.07
C ALA A 37 -11.09 4.10 10.94
N PRO A 38 -11.84 4.17 12.05
CA PRO A 38 -13.29 4.38 12.02
C PRO A 38 -13.70 5.67 11.32
N ASP A 39 -12.87 6.72 11.42
CA ASP A 39 -13.09 7.99 10.71
C ASP A 39 -13.13 7.82 9.18
N LEU A 40 -12.41 6.83 8.64
CA LEU A 40 -12.45 6.47 7.22
C LEU A 40 -13.65 5.58 6.85
N ALA A 41 -14.28 4.93 7.84
CA ALA A 41 -15.43 4.05 7.63
C ALA A 41 -16.76 4.81 7.58
N GLU A 42 -16.82 6.02 8.15
CA GLU A 42 -18.01 6.88 8.15
C GLU A 42 -18.19 7.68 6.85
N SER A 43 -17.13 7.82 6.05
CA SER A 43 -17.20 8.37 4.69
C SER A 43 -17.24 7.24 3.65
N PRO A 44 -17.82 7.45 2.45
CA PRO A 44 -17.62 6.50 1.36
C PRO A 44 -16.11 6.28 1.19
N PRO A 45 -15.66 5.01 1.15
CA PRO A 45 -14.24 4.70 1.24
C PRO A 45 -13.50 5.36 0.07
N SER A 46 -12.50 6.15 0.40
CA SER A 46 -11.62 6.81 -0.55
C SER A 46 -10.17 6.52 -0.21
N PHE A 47 -9.25 6.86 -1.10
CA PHE A 47 -7.84 6.74 -0.79
C PHE A 47 -7.44 7.68 0.35
N PRO A 48 -6.92 7.17 1.49
CA PRO A 48 -6.57 8.01 2.62
C PRO A 48 -5.42 8.98 2.29
N SER A 49 -5.43 10.16 2.91
CA SER A 49 -4.27 11.04 2.91
C SER A 49 -3.28 10.54 3.93
N ILE A 50 -2.11 10.09 3.49
CA ILE A 50 -1.15 9.45 4.38
C ILE A 50 0.26 9.98 4.15
N THR A 51 1.01 10.17 5.22
CA THR A 51 2.41 10.57 5.22
C THR A 51 3.26 9.51 5.92
N VAL A 52 4.51 9.36 5.49
CA VAL A 52 5.45 8.42 6.14
C VAL A 52 5.71 8.81 7.58
N GLN A 53 5.76 10.12 7.87
CA GLN A 53 6.02 10.63 9.20
C GLN A 53 4.92 10.22 10.17
N GLU A 54 3.66 10.48 9.85
CA GLU A 54 2.53 10.14 10.71
C GLU A 54 2.28 8.62 10.78
N ALA A 55 2.47 7.88 9.68
CA ALA A 55 2.37 6.42 9.71
C ALA A 55 3.40 5.75 10.65
N CYS A 56 4.52 6.42 10.95
CA CYS A 56 5.53 5.95 11.89
C CYS A 56 5.31 6.45 13.34
N GLN A 57 4.34 7.34 13.57
CA GLN A 57 3.99 7.83 14.90
C GLN A 57 2.93 6.94 15.54
N ARG A 58 3.28 6.28 16.65
CA ARG A 58 2.44 5.24 17.30
C ARG A 58 0.99 5.66 17.56
N ASP A 59 0.76 6.92 17.91
CA ASP A 59 -0.57 7.41 18.30
C ASP A 59 -1.33 8.07 17.13
N SER A 60 -0.76 8.11 15.93
CA SER A 60 -1.44 8.61 14.74
C SER A 60 -2.45 7.59 14.22
N TRP A 61 -3.61 8.06 13.76
CA TRP A 61 -4.58 7.24 13.04
C TRP A 61 -3.95 6.55 11.81
N GLN A 62 -2.93 7.16 11.18
CA GLN A 62 -2.24 6.57 10.05
C GLN A 62 -1.40 5.36 10.44
N ASN A 63 -0.83 5.37 11.65
CA ASN A 63 -0.16 4.20 12.21
C ASN A 63 -1.18 3.10 12.53
N GLN A 64 -2.31 3.48 13.12
CA GLN A 64 -3.42 2.57 13.43
C GLN A 64 -3.99 1.91 12.18
N LEU A 65 -3.91 2.55 11.01
CA LEU A 65 -4.21 1.96 9.70
C LEU A 65 -3.04 1.13 9.13
N CYS A 66 -1.82 1.66 9.12
CA CYS A 66 -0.67 1.01 8.48
C CYS A 66 -0.26 -0.31 9.15
N VAL A 67 -0.36 -0.40 10.49
CA VAL A 67 -0.01 -1.61 11.25
C VAL A 67 -0.87 -2.82 10.84
N PRO A 68 -2.21 -2.75 10.88
CA PRO A 68 -3.06 -3.87 10.46
C PRO A 68 -2.96 -4.14 8.97
N VAL A 69 -2.75 -3.13 8.12
CA VAL A 69 -2.48 -3.37 6.68
C VAL A 69 -1.20 -4.16 6.49
N ALA A 70 -0.11 -3.81 7.18
CA ALA A 70 1.16 -4.55 7.11
C ALA A 70 1.00 -6.01 7.54
N ARG A 71 0.19 -6.26 8.58
CA ARG A 71 -0.15 -7.61 9.06
C ARG A 71 -1.03 -8.37 8.09
N ALA A 72 -2.03 -7.73 7.49
CA ALA A 72 -2.90 -8.34 6.49
C ALA A 72 -2.11 -8.78 5.25
N VAL A 73 -1.16 -7.94 4.79
CA VAL A 73 -0.23 -8.29 3.72
C VAL A 73 0.60 -9.52 4.11
N GLN A 74 1.26 -9.51 5.28
CA GLN A 74 2.04 -10.66 5.74
C GLN A 74 1.20 -11.96 5.79
N ALA A 75 -0.03 -11.88 6.34
CA ALA A 75 -0.89 -13.04 6.51
C ALA A 75 -1.41 -13.61 5.17
N ARG A 76 -1.70 -12.76 4.19
CA ARG A 76 -2.32 -13.16 2.91
C ARG A 76 -1.32 -13.42 1.80
N THR A 77 -0.11 -12.87 1.89
CA THR A 77 0.92 -12.99 0.85
C THR A 77 2.27 -13.42 1.41
N GLY A 78 2.29 -14.07 2.58
CA GLY A 78 3.52 -14.46 3.29
C GLY A 78 4.52 -15.22 2.41
N GLU A 79 4.04 -15.98 1.43
CA GLU A 79 4.89 -16.67 0.44
C GLU A 79 5.67 -15.71 -0.47
N HIS A 80 5.04 -14.61 -0.90
CA HIS A 80 5.68 -13.60 -1.76
C HIS A 80 6.64 -12.67 -1.00
N ASN A 81 6.46 -12.54 0.32
CA ASN A 81 7.23 -11.61 1.16
C ASN A 81 8.14 -12.33 2.18
N ASN A 82 8.51 -13.59 1.94
CA ASN A 82 9.36 -14.39 2.85
C ASN A 82 8.89 -14.34 4.32
N GLN A 83 7.56 -14.29 4.53
CA GLN A 83 6.90 -14.13 5.82
C GLN A 83 7.31 -12.88 6.62
N GLN A 84 7.90 -11.87 5.98
CA GLN A 84 8.27 -10.62 6.64
C GLN A 84 7.07 -9.67 6.72
N VAL A 85 7.02 -8.84 7.76
CA VAL A 85 6.06 -7.73 7.84
C VAL A 85 6.62 -6.57 7.03
N ARG A 86 5.78 -5.92 6.20
CA ARG A 86 6.18 -4.70 5.49
C ARG A 86 6.44 -3.56 6.48
N PRO A 87 7.55 -2.80 6.36
CA PRO A 87 7.76 -1.61 7.19
C PRO A 87 6.63 -0.60 7.01
N LEU A 88 6.21 0.06 8.09
CA LEU A 88 5.07 1.00 8.06
C LEU A 88 5.27 2.15 7.07
N GLY A 89 6.49 2.71 7.00
CA GLY A 89 6.82 3.71 6.00
C GLY A 89 6.69 3.20 4.56
N SER A 90 6.95 1.92 4.30
CA SER A 90 6.75 1.31 2.98
C SER A 90 5.26 1.19 2.64
N VAL A 91 4.43 0.81 3.61
CA VAL A 91 2.96 0.76 3.46
C VAL A 91 2.41 2.16 3.16
N ALA A 92 2.83 3.17 3.92
CA ALA A 92 2.41 4.55 3.73
C ALA A 92 2.82 5.10 2.35
N LEU A 93 4.06 4.85 1.92
CA LEU A 93 4.51 5.22 0.57
C LEU A 93 3.66 4.54 -0.51
N LYS A 94 3.33 3.27 -0.33
CA LYS A 94 2.53 2.52 -1.31
C LYS A 94 1.10 3.06 -1.40
N LEU A 95 0.46 3.32 -0.26
CA LEU A 95 -0.86 3.97 -0.19
C LEU A 95 -0.86 5.34 -0.88
N GLY A 96 0.15 6.18 -0.62
CA GLY A 96 0.31 7.47 -1.28
C GLY A 96 0.49 7.36 -2.80
N GLN A 97 1.24 6.35 -3.27
CA GLN A 97 1.39 6.06 -4.71
C GLN A 97 0.08 5.61 -5.35
N MET A 98 -0.67 4.72 -4.68
CA MET A 98 -1.98 4.28 -5.16
C MET A 98 -2.94 5.46 -5.28
N ARG A 99 -3.02 6.32 -4.24
CA ARG A 99 -3.81 7.55 -4.29
C ARG A 99 -3.46 8.41 -5.48
N LYS A 100 -2.17 8.74 -5.67
CA LYS A 100 -1.72 9.59 -6.78
C LYS A 100 -2.08 8.98 -8.14
N HIS A 101 -1.92 7.67 -8.30
CA HIS A 101 -2.28 6.98 -9.54
C HIS A 101 -3.79 7.03 -9.81
N ALA A 102 -4.60 6.78 -8.79
CA ALA A 102 -6.05 6.79 -8.91
C ALA A 102 -6.59 8.19 -9.26
N LEU A 103 -6.10 9.22 -8.55
CA LEU A 103 -6.51 10.61 -8.75
C LEU A 103 -6.02 11.22 -10.06
N ALA A 104 -4.98 10.66 -10.68
CA ALA A 104 -4.56 11.07 -12.01
C ALA A 104 -5.53 10.63 -13.12
N ARG A 105 -6.38 9.63 -12.85
CA ARG A 105 -7.34 9.07 -13.81
C ARG A 105 -8.76 9.62 -13.60
N THR A 106 -9.12 9.89 -12.36
CA THR A 106 -10.41 10.49 -11.99
C THR A 106 -10.19 11.56 -10.93
N SER A 107 -10.82 12.72 -11.10
CA SER A 107 -10.81 13.78 -10.09
C SER A 107 -11.71 13.48 -8.89
N ASP A 108 -12.51 12.40 -8.95
CA ASP A 108 -13.37 11.95 -7.85
C ASP A 108 -12.65 10.88 -7.02
N GLU A 109 -12.26 11.23 -5.80
CA GLU A 109 -11.52 10.34 -4.89
C GLU A 109 -12.30 9.08 -4.50
N ARG A 110 -13.63 9.11 -4.59
CA ARG A 110 -14.50 7.97 -4.26
C ARG A 110 -14.48 6.95 -5.38
N ALA A 111 -14.77 7.41 -6.60
CA ALA A 111 -14.68 6.58 -7.81
C ALA A 111 -13.24 6.04 -8.00
N ALA A 112 -12.23 6.82 -7.61
CA ALA A 112 -10.84 6.46 -7.70
C ALA A 112 -10.51 5.12 -7.02
N LEU A 113 -11.07 4.88 -5.83
CA LEU A 113 -10.84 3.64 -5.09
C LEU A 113 -11.54 2.45 -5.73
N ASP A 114 -12.79 2.63 -6.14
CA ASP A 114 -13.59 1.58 -6.76
C ASP A 114 -13.02 1.13 -8.11
N GLU A 115 -12.64 2.09 -8.94
CA GLU A 115 -12.08 1.88 -10.29
C GLU A 115 -10.57 1.59 -10.30
N PHE A 116 -9.93 1.48 -9.14
CA PHE A 116 -8.49 1.29 -9.06
C PHE A 116 -8.05 -0.02 -9.73
N ASP A 117 -7.30 0.09 -10.83
CA ASP A 117 -6.73 -1.05 -11.54
C ASP A 117 -5.30 -1.36 -11.07
N VAL A 118 -5.15 -2.49 -10.37
CA VAL A 118 -3.85 -2.96 -9.87
C VAL A 118 -2.89 -3.24 -11.03
N ALA A 119 -3.36 -3.77 -12.16
CA ALA A 119 -2.48 -4.11 -13.28
C ALA A 119 -1.85 -2.85 -13.88
N SER A 120 -2.66 -1.85 -14.24
CA SER A 120 -2.19 -0.56 -14.74
C SER A 120 -1.28 0.15 -13.73
N PHE A 121 -1.57 0.06 -12.43
CA PHE A 121 -0.72 0.63 -11.40
C PHE A 121 0.66 -0.03 -11.37
N MET A 122 0.71 -1.36 -11.43
CA MET A 122 1.97 -2.12 -11.40
C MET A 122 2.83 -1.85 -12.64
N THR A 123 2.22 -1.72 -13.82
CA THR A 123 2.91 -1.35 -15.07
C THR A 123 3.45 0.09 -15.00
N ALA A 124 2.64 1.06 -14.56
CA ALA A 124 3.07 2.45 -14.44
C ALA A 124 4.23 2.63 -13.44
N ALA A 125 4.27 1.82 -12.38
CA ALA A 125 5.37 1.84 -11.41
C ALA A 125 6.69 1.30 -11.97
N THR A 126 6.65 0.55 -13.07
CA THR A 126 7.85 0.00 -13.74
C THR A 126 8.42 0.95 -14.80
N ASP A 127 7.57 1.77 -15.43
CA ASP A 127 7.95 2.75 -16.45
C ASP A 127 8.56 4.05 -15.92
N ALA A 128 8.42 4.36 -14.62
CA ALA A 128 8.95 5.59 -14.01
C ALA A 128 10.49 5.59 -13.79
N LYS A 129 11.25 4.94 -14.68
CA LYS A 129 12.71 4.77 -14.58
C LYS A 129 13.51 5.82 -15.34
#